data_AF-A0A365Q008-F1
#
_entry.id   AF-A0A365Q008-F1
#
_cell.length_a   1.000
_cell.length_b   1.000
_cell.length_c   1.000
_cell.angle_alpha   90.00
_cell.angle_beta   90.00
_cell.angle_gamma   90.00
#
_symmetry.space_group_name_H-M   'P 1'
#
loop_
_entity.id
_entity.type
_entity.pdbx_description
1 polymer ?
#
loop_
_entity_poly.entity_id
_entity_poly.type
_entity_poly.pdbx_seq_one_letter_code
_entity_poly.pdbx_strand_id
1 'polypeptide(L)' 'MTIAYGRPEQETTKIPTELAVLIVKKACRLAEKLENEAIDQITRDVRRALQRGTDPAVIVSQLGL' A
#
# COMPACT_ATOMS: atom_id res chain seq x y z
N MET A 1 18.46 33.22 32.09
CA MET A 1 17.34 32.35 31.69
C MET A 1 17.87 31.29 30.74
N THR A 2 17.89 30.04 31.17
CA THR A 2 18.43 28.91 30.40
C THR A 2 17.30 28.32 29.56
N ILE A 3 17.41 28.40 28.23
CA ILE A 3 16.42 27.82 27.31
C ILE A 3 16.76 26.33 27.21
N ALA A 4 15.90 25.46 27.76
CA ALA A 4 16.09 24.02 27.69
C ALA A 4 15.83 23.53 26.25
N TYR A 5 16.90 23.15 25.53
CA TYR A 5 16.79 22.41 24.28
C TYR A 5 16.46 20.94 24.61
N GLY A 6 15.19 20.64 24.81
CA GLY A 6 14.67 19.28 24.96
C GLY A 6 13.49 19.06 24.01
N ARG A 7 13.47 17.94 23.28
CA ARG A 7 12.28 17.51 22.55
C ARG A 7 11.15 17.35 23.59
N PRO A 8 9.97 17.94 23.39
CA PRO A 8 8.85 17.74 24.31
C PRO A 8 8.62 16.23 24.46
N GLU A 9 8.36 15.81 25.70
CA GLU A 9 8.10 14.42 26.04
C GLU A 9 6.95 13.94 25.12
N GLN A 10 7.21 12.90 24.32
CA GLN A 10 6.20 12.40 23.41
C GLN A 10 5.06 11.84 24.23
N GLU A 11 3.94 12.55 24.24
CA GLU A 11 2.73 12.13 24.92
C GLU A 11 2.21 10.86 24.24
N THR A 12 2.46 9.70 24.86
CA THR A 12 1.96 8.42 24.38
C THR A 12 0.48 8.33 24.71
N THR A 13 -0.36 8.88 23.83
CA THR A 13 -1.82 8.70 23.91
C THR A 13 -2.13 7.22 23.77
N LYS A 14 -2.71 6.63 24.82
CA LYS A 14 -3.13 5.24 24.79
C LYS A 14 -4.33 5.10 23.85
N ILE A 15 -4.12 4.41 22.72
CA ILE A 15 -5.21 4.02 21.83
C ILE A 15 -5.98 2.88 22.51
N PRO A 16 -7.31 2.99 22.67
CA PRO A 16 -8.11 1.88 23.17
C PRO A 16 -7.91 0.61 22.33
N THR A 17 -7.73 -0.53 22.98
CA THR A 17 -7.42 -1.80 22.32
C THR A 17 -8.47 -2.16 21.26
N GLU A 18 -9.74 -1.91 21.57
CA GLU A 18 -10.86 -2.18 20.67
C GLU A 18 -10.74 -1.36 19.38
N LEU A 19 -10.35 -0.09 19.49
CA LEU A 19 -10.14 0.79 18.35
C LEU A 19 -8.94 0.33 17.51
N ALA A 20 -7.83 -0.06 18.15
CA ALA A 20 -6.67 -0.61 17.46
C ALA A 20 -7.04 -1.85 16.64
N VAL A 21 -7.84 -2.76 17.21
CA VAL A 21 -8.33 -3.96 16.51
C VAL A 21 -9.19 -3.57 15.30
N LEU A 22 -10.07 -2.58 15.43
CA LEU A 22 -10.91 -2.12 14.31
C LEU A 22 -10.08 -1.48 13.19
N ILE A 23 -9.05 -0.70 13.54
CA ILE A 23 -8.13 -0.10 12.55
C ILE A 23 -7.43 -1.19 11.76
N VAL A 24 -6.85 -2.20 12.42
CA VAL A 24 -6.17 -3.31 11.76
C VAL A 24 -7.13 -4.08 10.84
N LYS A 25 -8.34 -4.41 11.32
CA LYS A 25 -9.35 -5.08 10.49
C LYS A 25 -9.71 -4.28 9.25
N LYS A 26 -9.84 -2.96 9.36
CA LYS A 26 -10.10 -2.09 8.21
C LYS A 26 -8.90 -2.05 7.27
N ALA A 27 -7.69 -1.94 7.79
CA ALA A 27 -6.46 -1.94 6.99
C ALA A 27 -6.34 -3.22 6.16
N CYS A 28 -6.59 -4.40 6.75
CA CYS A 28 -6.60 -5.66 6.02
C CYS A 28 -7.59 -5.66 4.86
N ARG A 29 -8.84 -5.22 5.11
CA ARG A 29 -9.87 -5.15 4.04
C ARG A 29 -9.50 -4.17 2.93
N LEU A 30 -8.85 -3.05 3.27
CA LEU A 30 -8.38 -2.08 2.27
C LEU A 30 -7.21 -2.64 1.46
N ALA A 31 -6.29 -3.36 2.11
CA ALA A 31 -5.18 -4.04 1.43
C ALA A 31 -5.70 -5.10 0.45
N GLU A 32 -6.59 -5.99 0.90
CA GLU A 32 -7.24 -6.99 0.05
C GLU A 32 -7.94 -6.34 -1.17
N LYS A 33 -8.68 -5.26 -0.95
CA LYS A 33 -9.33 -4.53 -2.04
C LYS A 33 -8.32 -3.94 -3.01
N LEU A 34 -7.27 -3.30 -2.50
CA LEU A 34 -6.22 -2.69 -3.32
C LEU A 34 -5.49 -3.74 -4.16
N GLU A 35 -5.14 -4.88 -3.58
CA GLU A 35 -4.48 -5.99 -4.27
C GLU A 35 -5.35 -6.52 -5.42
N ASN A 36 -6.64 -6.73 -5.17
CA ASN A 36 -7.58 -7.16 -6.21
C ASN A 36 -7.68 -6.14 -7.35
N GLU A 37 -7.83 -4.85 -7.02
CA GLU A 37 -7.90 -3.78 -8.02
C GLU A 37 -6.59 -3.66 -8.83
N ALA A 38 -5.44 -3.85 -8.18
CA ALA A 38 -4.14 -3.84 -8.84
C ALA A 38 -3.97 -5.01 -9.80
N ILE A 39 -4.35 -6.23 -9.41
CA ILE A 39 -4.31 -7.42 -10.28
C ILE A 39 -5.20 -7.22 -11.52
N ASP A 40 -6.40 -6.70 -11.31
CA ASP A 40 -7.33 -6.38 -12.39
C ASP A 40 -6.75 -5.33 -13.35
N GLN A 41 -6.12 -4.29 -12.81
CA GLN A 41 -5.49 -3.24 -13.60
C GLN A 41 -4.31 -3.78 -14.41
N ILE A 42 -3.41 -4.53 -13.77
CA ILE A 42 -2.27 -5.18 -14.43
C ILE A 42 -2.76 -6.08 -15.57
N THR A 43 -3.79 -6.90 -15.33
CA THR A 43 -4.37 -7.78 -16.36
C THR A 43 -4.89 -7.00 -17.56
N ARG A 44 -5.60 -5.89 -17.34
CA ARG A 44 -6.09 -5.02 -18.41
C ARG A 44 -4.94 -4.40 -19.20
N ASP A 45 -3.91 -3.91 -18.52
CA ASP A 45 -2.79 -3.23 -19.16
C ASP A 45 -1.90 -4.20 -19.96
N VAL A 46 -1.64 -5.39 -19.43
CA VAL A 46 -0.96 -6.47 -20.16
C VAL A 46 -1.73 -6.84 -21.42
N ARG A 47 -3.05 -7.05 -21.32
CA ARG A 47 -3.89 -7.34 -22.50
C ARG A 47 -3.81 -6.24 -23.55
N ARG A 48 -3.85 -4.98 -23.13
CA ARG A 48 -3.71 -3.83 -24.05
C ARG A 48 -2.33 -3.75 -24.68
N ALA A 49 -1.26 -4.03 -23.94
CA ALA A 49 0.10 -4.05 -24.46
C ALA A 49 0.28 -5.15 -25.52
N LEU A 50 -0.24 -6.36 -25.26
CA LEU A 50 -0.24 -7.45 -26.22
C LEU A 50 -1.00 -7.09 -27.50
N GLN A 51 -2.18 -6.46 -27.37
CA GLN A 51 -2.95 -5.99 -28.53
C GLN A 51 -2.23 -4.91 -29.35
N ARG A 52 -1.35 -4.14 -28.73
CA ARG A 52 -0.51 -3.12 -29.40
C ARG A 52 0.76 -3.72 -30.02
N GLY A 53 0.98 -5.03 -29.86
CA GLY A 53 2.15 -5.72 -30.40
C GLY A 53 3.40 -5.61 -29.54
N THR A 54 3.29 -5.21 -28.27
CA THR A 54 4.42 -5.23 -27.34
C THR A 54 4.89 -6.67 -27.15
N ASP A 55 6.20 -6.89 -27.22
CA ASP A 55 6.83 -8.19 -26.99
C ASP A 55 6.48 -8.73 -25.58
N PRO A 56 5.90 -9.93 -25.45
CA PRO A 56 5.63 -10.57 -24.17
C PRO A 56 6.84 -10.63 -23.23
N ALA A 57 8.07 -10.81 -23.74
CA ALA A 57 9.27 -10.88 -22.91
C ALA A 57 9.54 -9.56 -22.18
N VAL A 58 9.26 -8.43 -22.85
CA VAL A 58 9.38 -7.09 -22.25
C VAL A 58 8.34 -6.90 -21.15
N ILE A 59 7.11 -7.36 -21.38
CA ILE A 59 6.02 -7.26 -20.39
C ILE A 59 6.37 -8.08 -19.12
N VAL A 60 6.86 -9.32 -19.29
CA VAL A 60 7.29 -10.18 -18.18
C VAL A 60 8.41 -9.52 -17.37
N SER A 61 9.43 -8.99 -18.06
CA SER A 61 10.53 -8.27 -17.41
C SER A 61 10.04 -7.04 -16.62
N GLN A 62 9.08 -6.27 -17.15
CA GLN A 62 8.51 -5.11 -16.45
C GLN A 62 7.70 -5.49 -15.21
N LEU A 63 7.08 -6.67 -15.20
CA LEU A 63 6.39 -7.23 -14.04
C LEU A 63 7.35 -7.85 -13.01
N GLY A 64 8.64 -7.93 -13.32
CA GLY A 64 9.65 -8.56 -12.46
C GLY A 64 9.46 -10.07 -12.32
N LEU A 65 8.89 -10.71 -13.35
CA LEU A 65 8.65 -12.15 -13.43
C LEU A 65 9.74 -12.88 -14.24
#